data_AF-A0A962Y9Z3-F1
#
_entry.id   AF-A0A962Y9Z3-F1
#
_cell.length_a   1.000
_cell.length_b   1.000
_cell.length_c   1.000
_cell.angle_alpha   90.00
_cell.angle_beta   90.00
_cell.angle_gamma   90.00
#
_symmetry.space_group_name_H-M   'P 1'
#
loop_
_entity.id
_entity.type
_entity.pdbx_description
1 polymer ?
#
loop_
_entity_poly.entity_id
_entity_poly.type
_entity_poly.pdbx_seq_one_letter_code
_entity_poly.pdbx_strand_id
1 'polypeptide(L)'
;YLALFGSARFDRLRAAGARPQRLLWASTSTKNPAYPELLYVEGLIGPDTVDTMPPATYATFRASGQVSPTLTQDIDQAQSQLQALHEHAIDLAAITDRLEAEGVAAFAQSFTNLLQAIEAKAARVAA
;
A
#
# COMPACT_ATOMS: atom_id res chain seq x y z
N TYR A 1 -13.79 -2.86 -0.95
CA TYR A 1 -14.13 -1.55 -0.36
C TYR A 1 -15.56 -1.13 -0.71
N LEU A 2 -15.89 -0.86 -1.97
CA LEU A 2 -17.21 -0.36 -2.39
C LEU A 2 -18.38 -1.24 -1.93
N ALA A 3 -18.26 -2.57 -2.09
CA ALA A 3 -19.30 -3.51 -1.64
C ALA A 3 -19.56 -3.46 -0.12
N LEU A 4 -18.55 -3.15 0.69
CA LEU A 4 -18.68 -3.09 2.15
C LEU A 4 -19.27 -1.74 2.60
N PHE A 5 -18.66 -0.64 2.16
CA PHE A 5 -18.99 0.71 2.63
C PHE A 5 -20.12 1.40 1.86
N GLY A 6 -20.54 0.84 0.73
CA GLY A 6 -21.76 1.18 0.01
C GLY A 6 -22.94 0.22 0.30
N SER A 7 -22.80 -0.66 1.30
CA SER A 7 -23.90 -1.56 1.68
C SER A 7 -24.94 -0.85 2.55
N ALA A 8 -26.20 -1.28 2.46
CA ALA A 8 -27.29 -0.81 3.33
C ALA A 8 -27.00 -1.04 4.83
N ARG A 9 -26.15 -2.02 5.16
CA ARG A 9 -25.65 -2.20 6.53
C ARG A 9 -24.78 -1.03 6.96
N PHE A 10 -23.82 -0.62 6.12
CA PHE A 10 -22.94 0.49 6.44
C PHE A 10 -23.65 1.84 6.37
N ASP A 11 -24.64 2.01 5.49
CA ASP A 11 -25.43 3.25 5.42
C ASP A 11 -26.13 3.57 6.75
N ARG A 12 -26.64 2.56 7.46
CA ARG A 12 -27.19 2.73 8.81
C ARG A 12 -26.14 3.22 9.81
N LEU A 13 -24.91 2.73 9.71
CA LEU A 13 -23.80 3.19 10.55
C LEU A 13 -23.39 4.62 10.19
N ARG A 14 -23.36 4.95 8.90
CA ARG A 14 -23.06 6.29 8.39
C ARG A 14 -24.08 7.32 8.86
N ALA A 15 -25.37 6.97 8.87
CA ALA A 15 -26.44 7.80 9.43
C ALA A 15 -26.26 8.06 10.95
N ALA A 16 -25.59 7.15 11.66
CA ALA A 16 -25.21 7.30 13.06
C ALA A 16 -23.84 8.00 13.26
N GLY A 17 -23.23 8.53 12.20
CA GLY A 17 -21.96 9.28 12.26
C GLY A 17 -20.69 8.45 12.02
N ALA A 18 -20.81 7.16 11.69
CA ALA A 18 -19.64 6.35 11.37
C ALA A 18 -18.96 6.82 10.07
N ARG A 19 -17.62 6.72 10.03
CA ARG A 19 -16.80 7.04 8.86
C ARG A 19 -16.24 5.75 8.24
N PRO A 20 -16.17 5.61 6.91
CA PRO A 20 -15.56 4.45 6.28
C PRO A 20 -14.05 4.44 6.54
N GLN A 21 -13.48 3.24 6.66
CA GLN A 21 -12.02 3.08 6.67
C GLN A 21 -11.52 3.13 5.24
N ARG A 22 -10.87 4.24 4.87
CA ARG A 22 -10.28 4.45 3.55
C ARG A 22 -9.20 3.41 3.27
N LEU A 23 -9.12 2.97 2.01
CA LEU A 23 -7.96 2.21 1.55
C LEU A 23 -6.73 3.12 1.56
N LEU A 24 -5.60 2.57 1.98
CA LEU A 24 -4.30 3.24 1.94
C LEU A 24 -3.33 2.38 1.13
N TRP A 25 -2.77 2.96 0.08
CA TRP A 25 -1.70 2.38 -0.71
C TRP A 25 -0.35 2.74 -0.08
N ALA A 26 0.44 1.73 0.23
CA ALA A 26 1.77 1.87 0.80
C ALA A 26 2.80 1.17 -0.09
N SER A 27 4.07 1.54 0.07
CA SER A 27 5.17 1.00 -0.76
C SER A 27 4.98 1.25 -2.27
N THR A 28 4.47 2.43 -2.63
CA THR A 28 4.11 2.83 -4.00
C THR A 28 5.28 3.43 -4.80
N SER A 29 6.52 3.32 -4.32
CA SER A 29 7.69 3.62 -5.15
C SER A 29 7.96 2.46 -6.13
N THR A 30 8.08 2.77 -7.41
CA THR A 30 8.57 1.81 -8.41
C THR A 30 9.97 1.32 -8.02
N LYS A 31 10.15 0.00 -7.98
CA LYS A 31 11.42 -0.64 -7.58
C LYS A 31 12.25 -1.12 -8.77
N ASN A 32 11.63 -1.37 -9.90
CA ASN A 32 12.28 -1.81 -11.13
C ASN A 32 12.50 -0.60 -12.06
N PRO A 33 13.75 -0.26 -12.41
CA PRO A 33 14.04 0.90 -13.27
C PRO A 33 13.53 0.76 -14.70
N ALA A 34 13.14 -0.45 -15.13
CA ALA A 34 12.50 -0.67 -16.43
C ALA A 34 11.02 -0.21 -16.45
N TYR A 35 10.43 0.12 -15.31
CA TYR A 35 9.04 0.55 -15.20
C TYR A 35 8.94 2.07 -14.99
N PRO A 36 7.81 2.69 -15.37
CA PRO A 36 7.56 4.10 -15.08
C PRO A 36 7.75 4.42 -13.59
N GLU A 37 8.42 5.53 -13.29
CA GLU A 37 8.73 5.93 -11.90
C GLU A 37 7.47 6.13 -11.02
N LEU A 38 6.36 6.49 -11.65
CA LEU A 38 5.08 6.78 -11.00
C LEU A 38 4.01 5.70 -11.24
N LEU A 39 4.41 4.51 -11.73
CA LEU A 39 3.53 3.39 -12.10
C LEU A 39 2.39 3.16 -11.08
N TYR A 40 2.75 3.03 -9.80
CA TYR A 40 1.76 2.73 -8.76
C TYR A 40 0.91 3.95 -8.38
N VAL A 41 1.56 5.12 -8.21
CA VAL A 41 0.86 6.33 -7.78
C VAL A 41 -0.19 6.74 -8.81
N GLU A 42 0.18 6.78 -10.09
CA GLU A 42 -0.74 7.15 -11.16
C GLU A 42 -1.80 6.09 -11.42
N GLY A 43 -1.48 4.80 -11.24
CA GLY A 43 -2.41 3.70 -11.46
C GLY A 43 -3.46 3.49 -10.37
N LEU A 44 -3.31 4.11 -9.19
CA LEU A 44 -4.14 3.85 -8.00
C LEU A 44 -4.96 5.06 -7.53
N ILE A 45 -5.09 6.08 -8.37
CA ILE A 45 -5.83 7.31 -8.06
C ILE A 45 -7.34 7.02 -8.10
N GLY A 46 -8.02 7.23 -6.97
CA GLY A 46 -9.45 7.03 -6.86
C GLY A 46 -10.07 7.72 -5.64
N PRO A 47 -11.41 7.81 -5.58
CA PRO A 47 -12.10 8.43 -4.45
C PRO A 47 -11.89 7.63 -3.16
N ASP A 48 -11.89 8.33 -2.03
CA ASP A 48 -11.79 7.75 -0.70
C ASP A 48 -10.56 6.86 -0.46
N THR A 49 -9.46 7.08 -1.17
CA THR A 49 -8.17 6.41 -0.94
C THR A 49 -7.11 7.37 -0.44
N VAL A 50 -6.03 6.83 0.13
CA VAL A 50 -4.82 7.53 0.51
C VAL A 50 -3.65 6.83 -0.15
N ASP A 51 -2.63 7.56 -0.57
CA ASP A 51 -1.32 7.00 -0.94
C ASP A 51 -0.26 7.61 0.00
N THR A 52 0.50 6.75 0.68
CA THR A 52 1.62 7.19 1.52
C THR A 52 2.93 7.12 0.74
N MET A 53 3.30 8.25 0.15
CA MET A 53 4.49 8.35 -0.69
C MET A 53 5.72 8.72 0.13
N PRO A 54 6.88 8.08 -0.10
CA PRO A 54 8.14 8.61 0.43
C PRO A 54 8.48 9.94 -0.27
N PRO A 55 9.29 10.82 0.36
CA PRO A 55 9.58 12.16 -0.16
C PRO A 55 10.08 12.19 -1.61
N ALA A 56 10.87 11.20 -2.03
CA ALA A 56 11.38 11.12 -3.41
C ALA A 56 10.24 10.87 -4.42
N THR A 57 9.39 9.86 -4.17
CA THR A 57 8.23 9.58 -5.03
C THR A 57 7.26 10.77 -5.08
N TYR A 58 7.02 11.42 -3.94
CA TYR A 58 6.21 12.64 -3.90
C TYR A 58 6.83 13.78 -4.70
N ALA A 59 8.14 13.98 -4.63
CA ALA A 59 8.83 15.01 -5.40
C ALA A 59 8.71 14.78 -6.92
N THR A 60 8.88 13.53 -7.37
CA THR A 60 8.64 13.14 -8.77
C THR A 60 7.19 13.37 -9.18
N PHE A 61 6.23 12.89 -8.38
CA PHE A 61 4.80 13.07 -8.67
C PHE A 61 4.40 14.54 -8.73
N ARG A 62 4.93 15.37 -7.81
CA ARG A 62 4.68 16.82 -7.82
C ARG A 62 5.25 17.51 -9.05
N ALA A 63 6.38 17.04 -9.57
CA ALA A 63 7.04 17.65 -10.71
C ALA A 63 6.38 17.28 -12.04
N SER A 64 5.96 16.03 -12.20
CA SER A 64 5.54 15.49 -13.50
C SER A 64 4.41 14.46 -13.47
N GLY A 65 3.75 14.27 -12.33
CA GLY A 65 2.69 13.28 -12.19
C GLY A 65 1.41 13.66 -12.93
N GLN A 66 0.70 12.64 -13.40
CA GLN A 66 -0.58 12.79 -14.08
C GLN A 66 -1.73 12.40 -13.15
N VAL A 67 -2.70 13.31 -13.00
CA VAL A 67 -3.89 13.08 -12.17
C VAL A 67 -5.04 12.65 -13.06
N SER A 68 -5.50 11.41 -12.90
CA SER A 68 -6.63 10.84 -13.61
C SER A 68 -7.33 9.80 -12.72
N PRO A 69 -8.66 9.60 -12.79
CA PRO A 69 -9.36 8.59 -12.00
C PRO A 69 -9.10 7.18 -12.57
N THR A 70 -7.97 6.59 -12.22
CA THR A 70 -7.45 5.34 -12.78
C THR A 70 -7.85 4.10 -12.00
N LEU A 71 -8.13 4.22 -10.70
CA LEU A 71 -8.35 3.07 -9.81
C LEU A 71 -9.47 2.12 -10.27
N THR A 72 -10.48 2.64 -10.96
CA THR A 72 -11.64 1.87 -11.44
C THR A 72 -11.59 1.60 -12.94
N GLN A 73 -10.49 1.91 -13.62
CA GLN A 73 -10.30 1.58 -15.02
C GLN A 73 -9.91 0.10 -15.14
N ASP A 74 -10.33 -0.54 -16.24
CA ASP A 74 -9.91 -1.90 -16.63
C ASP A 74 -10.04 -2.98 -15.54
N ILE A 75 -11.06 -2.88 -14.68
CA ILE A 75 -11.31 -3.85 -13.59
C ILE A 75 -11.44 -5.29 -14.11
N ASP A 76 -12.10 -5.49 -15.26
CA ASP A 76 -12.24 -6.81 -15.88
C ASP A 76 -10.87 -7.38 -16.29
N GLN A 77 -9.97 -6.53 -16.80
CA GLN A 77 -8.60 -6.92 -17.11
C GLN A 77 -7.83 -7.29 -15.84
N ALA A 78 -7.93 -6.49 -14.79
CA ALA A 78 -7.29 -6.77 -13.50
C ALA A 78 -7.74 -8.12 -12.92
N GLN A 79 -9.04 -8.43 -13.02
CA GLN A 79 -9.59 -9.73 -12.61
C GLN A 79 -9.05 -10.88 -13.46
N SER A 80 -9.02 -10.71 -14.79
CA SER A 80 -8.46 -11.69 -15.72
C SER A 80 -6.98 -11.97 -15.44
N GLN A 81 -6.18 -10.93 -15.18
CA GLN A 81 -4.77 -11.07 -14.81
C GLN A 81 -4.59 -11.85 -13.49
N LEU A 82 -5.41 -11.58 -12.48
CA LEU A 82 -5.38 -12.32 -11.22
C LEU A 82 -5.75 -13.79 -11.43
N GLN A 83 -6.71 -14.08 -12.31
CA GLN A 83 -7.08 -15.46 -12.65
C GLN A 83 -5.94 -16.18 -13.41
N ALA A 84 -5.29 -15.51 -14.35
CA ALA A 84 -4.18 -16.06 -15.13
C ALA A 84 -2.97 -16.47 -14.27
N LEU A 85 -2.77 -15.84 -13.10
CA LEU A 85 -1.73 -16.28 -12.15
C LEU A 85 -1.89 -17.77 -11.80
N HIS A 86 -3.12 -18.21 -11.56
CA HIS A 86 -3.40 -19.61 -11.22
C HIS A 86 -3.08 -20.55 -12.39
N GLU A 87 -3.39 -20.14 -13.63
CA GLU A 87 -3.08 -20.90 -14.85
C GLU A 87 -1.56 -21.11 -15.04
N HIS A 88 -0.75 -20.20 -14.50
CA HIS A 88 0.70 -20.28 -14.46
C HIS A 88 1.25 -20.89 -13.17
N ALA A 89 0.41 -21.55 -12.36
CA ALA A 89 0.77 -22.14 -11.07
C ALA A 89 1.38 -21.13 -10.07
N ILE A 90 1.01 -19.86 -10.18
CA ILE A 90 1.38 -18.81 -9.22
C ILE A 90 0.29 -18.77 -8.14
N ASP A 91 0.64 -19.25 -6.95
CA ASP A 91 -0.25 -19.22 -5.79
C ASP A 91 -0.18 -17.86 -5.10
N LEU A 92 -1.16 -17.00 -5.39
CA LEU A 92 -1.25 -15.68 -4.78
C LEU A 92 -1.45 -15.74 -3.26
N ALA A 93 -2.16 -16.74 -2.73
CA ALA A 93 -2.41 -16.86 -1.30
C ALA A 93 -1.10 -17.19 -0.56
N ALA A 94 -0.34 -18.17 -1.07
CA ALA A 94 0.97 -18.49 -0.52
C ALA A 94 1.96 -17.32 -0.61
N ILE A 95 1.89 -16.53 -1.70
CA ILE A 95 2.71 -15.31 -1.84
C ILE A 95 2.32 -14.28 -0.77
N THR A 96 1.03 -14.02 -0.58
CA THR A 96 0.58 -13.03 0.41
C THR A 96 0.89 -13.46 1.84
N ASP A 97 0.74 -14.75 2.17
CA ASP A 97 1.09 -15.29 3.50
C ASP A 97 2.59 -15.11 3.77
N ARG A 98 3.43 -15.41 2.77
CA ARG A 98 4.87 -15.21 2.88
C ARG A 98 5.23 -13.73 3.06
N LEU A 99 4.64 -12.84 2.25
CA LEU A 99 4.89 -11.40 2.33
C LEU A 99 4.47 -10.82 3.69
N GLU A 100 3.38 -11.30 4.27
CA GLU A 100 2.96 -10.91 5.63
C GLU A 100 3.99 -11.35 6.67
N ALA A 101 4.41 -12.61 6.65
CA ALA A 101 5.40 -13.14 7.59
C ALA A 101 6.75 -12.44 7.48
N GLU A 102 7.26 -12.24 6.27
CA GLU A 102 8.50 -11.51 5.99
C GLU A 102 8.38 -10.03 6.43
N GLY A 103 7.23 -9.41 6.19
CA GLY A 103 6.94 -8.04 6.63
C GLY A 103 7.00 -7.90 8.15
N VAL A 104 6.30 -8.77 8.89
CA VAL A 104 6.33 -8.76 10.36
C VAL A 104 7.76 -8.95 10.88
N ALA A 105 8.52 -9.89 10.32
CA ALA A 105 9.90 -10.12 10.70
C ALA A 105 10.79 -8.89 10.44
N ALA A 106 10.66 -8.25 9.28
CA ALA A 106 11.42 -7.05 8.93
C ALA A 106 11.13 -5.86 9.87
N PHE A 107 9.86 -5.70 10.29
CA PHE A 107 9.47 -4.67 11.26
C PHE A 107 10.05 -4.97 12.65
N ALA A 108 9.96 -6.23 13.12
CA ALA A 108 10.53 -6.64 14.40
C ALA A 108 12.06 -6.43 14.44
N GLN A 109 12.76 -6.75 13.36
CA GLN A 109 14.19 -6.51 13.23
C GLN A 109 14.51 -5.01 13.24
N SER A 110 13.77 -4.20 12.47
CA SER A 110 13.96 -2.74 12.43
C SER A 110 13.75 -2.10 13.81
N PHE A 111 12.76 -2.58 14.58
CA PHE A 111 12.53 -2.13 15.94
C PHE A 111 13.66 -2.53 16.91
N THR A 112 14.16 -3.76 16.79
CA THR A 112 15.32 -4.22 17.57
C THR A 112 16.56 -3.36 17.29
N ASN A 113 16.83 -3.06 16.03
CA ASN A 113 17.94 -2.19 15.62
C ASN A 113 17.80 -0.78 16.21
N LEU A 114 16.57 -0.24 16.26
CA LEU A 114 16.29 1.06 16.89
C LEU A 114 16.63 1.04 18.38
N LEU A 115 16.19 0.02 19.12
CA LEU A 115 16.46 -0.10 20.56
C LEU A 115 17.96 -0.20 20.85
N GLN A 116 18.69 -1.01 20.08
CA GLN A 116 20.15 -1.11 20.19
C GLN A 116 20.86 0.22 19.94
N ALA A 117 20.40 1.00 18.94
CA ALA A 117 20.95 2.32 18.67
C ALA A 117 20.72 3.30 19.83
N ILE A 118 19.54 3.26 20.46
CA ILE A 118 19.21 4.09 21.63
C ILE A 118 20.10 3.70 22.82
N GLU A 119 20.23 2.41 23.11
CA GLU A 119 21.08 1.90 24.19
C GLU A 119 22.55 2.31 24.01
N ALA A 120 23.08 2.12 22.79
CA ALA A 120 24.45 2.51 22.46
C ALA A 120 24.68 4.02 22.59
N LYS A 121 23.66 4.86 22.32
CA LYS A 121 23.75 6.31 22.51
C LYS A 121 23.66 6.69 23.99
N ALA A 122 22.77 6.06 24.75
CA ALA A 122 22.61 6.30 26.19
C ALA A 122 23.91 5.99 26.95
N ALA A 123 24.53 4.84 26.66
CA ALA A 123 25.81 4.45 27.26
C ALA A 123 26.93 5.47 26.98
N ARG A 124 27.00 6.00 25.75
CA ARG A 124 27.99 7.03 25.37
C ARG A 124 27.77 8.39 26.05
N VAL A 125 26.53 8.72 26.43
CA VAL A 125 26.21 10.00 27.08
C VAL A 125 26.40 9.90 28.60
N ALA A 126 26.28 8.70 29.18
CA ALA A 126 26.47 8.47 30.60
C ALA A 126 27.95 8.33 31.02
N ALA A 127 28.86 8.08 30.07
CA ALA A 127 30.31 8.03 30.27
C ALA A 127 30.93 9.43 30.20
#